data_AF-A0AAW5NZH7-F1
#
_entry.id   AF-A0AAW5NZH7-F1
#
_cell.length_a   1.000
_cell.length_b   1.000
_cell.length_c   1.000
_cell.angle_alpha   90.00
_cell.angle_beta   90.00
_cell.angle_gamma   90.00
#
_symmetry.space_group_name_H-M   'P 1'
#
loop_
_entity.id
_entity.type
_entity.pdbx_description
1 polymer ?
#
loop_
_entity_poly.entity_id
_entity_poly.type
_entity_poly.pdbx_seq_one_letter_code
_entity_poly.pdbx_strand_id
1 'polypeptide(L)' 'MARTFTITSYGKTKEYPESQRKKMIKEFETAMLCCDGSEAERYRNIYDDLVAGEKECMDTERPLGPELEAMIERMFATQK' A
#
# COMPACT_ATOMS: atom_id res chain seq x y z
N MET A 1 7.86 -24.22 -3.95
CA MET A 1 6.77 -23.39 -3.39
C MET A 1 6.41 -22.34 -4.43
N ALA A 2 5.13 -22.18 -4.75
CA ALA A 2 4.69 -21.06 -5.58
C ALA A 2 4.89 -19.76 -4.78
N ARG A 3 5.42 -18.72 -5.42
CA ARG A 3 5.54 -17.40 -4.78
C ARG A 3 4.14 -16.78 -4.68
N THR A 4 3.81 -16.24 -3.52
CA THR A 4 2.52 -15.59 -3.22
C THR A 4 2.75 -14.19 -2.66
N PHE A 5 1.71 -13.36 -2.72
CA PHE A 5 1.62 -12.05 -2.10
C PHE A 5 0.25 -11.89 -1.45
N THR A 6 0.11 -10.95 -0.52
CA THR A 6 -1.14 -10.65 0.16
C THR A 6 -1.62 -9.24 -0.18
N ILE A 7 -2.93 -9.07 -0.26
CA ILE A 7 -3.58 -7.76 -0.30
C ILE A 7 -4.45 -7.66 0.95
N THR A 8 -4.21 -6.63 1.75
CA THR A 8 -5.07 -6.25 2.89
C THR A 8 -5.88 -5.02 2.49
N SER A 9 -7.20 -5.18 2.49
CA SER A 9 -8.15 -4.10 2.18
C SER A 9 -9.28 -4.09 3.20
N TYR A 10 -9.56 -2.95 3.84
CA TYR A 10 -10.57 -2.80 4.90
C TYR A 10 -10.39 -3.83 6.04
N GLY A 11 -9.13 -4.07 6.43
CA GLY A 11 -8.79 -5.05 7.46
C GLY A 11 -8.99 -6.51 7.06
N LYS A 12 -9.29 -6.80 5.78
CA LYS A 12 -9.39 -8.17 5.26
C LYS A 12 -8.19 -8.48 4.38
N THR A 13 -7.45 -9.52 4.77
CA THR A 13 -6.29 -9.99 4.02
C THR A 13 -6.65 -11.18 3.16
N LYS A 14 -6.19 -11.17 1.90
CA LYS A 14 -6.31 -12.30 0.99
C LYS A 14 -4.98 -12.57 0.29
N GLU A 15 -4.63 -13.85 0.21
CA GLU A 15 -3.42 -14.31 -0.49
C GLU A 15 -3.71 -14.59 -1.97
N TYR A 16 -2.74 -14.25 -2.81
CA TYR A 16 -2.77 -14.43 -4.25
C TYR A 16 -1.45 -15.03 -4.74
N PRO A 17 -1.48 -15.89 -5.78
CA PRO A 17 -0.25 -16.33 -6.43
C PRO A 17 0.37 -15.18 -7.24
N GLU A 18 1.70 -15.11 -7.32
CA GLU A 18 2.42 -14.09 -8.10
C GLU A 18 1.97 -14.01 -9.56
N SER A 19 1.48 -15.11 -10.14
CA SER A 19 0.91 -15.13 -11.49
C SER A 19 -0.30 -14.20 -11.66
N GLN A 20 -1.01 -13.87 -10.59
CA GLN A 20 -2.14 -12.94 -10.59
C GLN A 20 -1.74 -11.48 -10.36
N ARG A 21 -0.47 -11.16 -10.05
CA ARG A 21 -0.05 -9.78 -9.74
C ARG A 21 -0.40 -8.79 -10.85
N LYS A 22 -0.08 -9.12 -12.11
CA LYS A 22 -0.43 -8.27 -13.27
C LYS A 22 -1.94 -8.06 -13.44
N LYS A 23 -2.75 -9.04 -13.04
CA LYS A 23 -4.22 -8.93 -13.05
C LYS A 23 -4.67 -7.96 -11.96
N MET A 24 -4.15 -8.13 -10.74
CA MET A 24 -4.47 -7.25 -9.61
C MET A 24 -4.07 -5.80 -9.89
N ILE A 25 -2.87 -5.54 -10.44
CA ILE A 25 -2.44 -4.18 -10.81
C ILE A 25 -3.49 -3.47 -11.67
N LYS A 26 -4.03 -4.14 -12.70
CA LYS A 26 -5.06 -3.56 -13.58
C LYS A 26 -6.40 -3.34 -12.86
N GLU A 27 -6.79 -4.28 -12.00
CA GLU A 27 -8.04 -4.15 -11.22
C GLU A 27 -7.97 -2.97 -10.26
N PHE A 28 -6.85 -2.78 -9.56
CA PHE A 28 -6.65 -1.66 -8.63
C PHE A 28 -6.43 -0.32 -9.36
N GLU A 29 -5.76 -0.32 -10.52
CA GLU A 29 -5.68 0.85 -11.41
C GLU A 29 -7.09 1.31 -11.83
N THR A 30 -7.93 0.37 -12.25
CA THR A 30 -9.32 0.67 -12.66
C THR A 30 -10.15 1.14 -11.47
N ALA A 31 -10.00 0.50 -10.29
CA ALA A 31 -10.73 0.89 -9.08
C ALA A 31 -10.37 2.31 -8.64
N MET A 32 -9.07 2.67 -8.68
CA MET A 32 -8.58 4.02 -8.40
C MET A 32 -9.18 5.05 -9.35
N LEU A 33 -9.28 4.74 -10.66
CA LEU A 33 -9.88 5.65 -11.65
C LEU A 33 -11.40 5.81 -11.50
N CYS A 34 -12.07 4.85 -10.84
CA CYS A 34 -13.52 4.87 -10.61
C CYS A 34 -13.92 5.53 -9.28
N CYS A 35 -12.96 5.91 -8.44
CA CYS A 35 -13.21 6.44 -7.09
C CYS A 35 -12.54 7.79 -6.89
N ASP A 36 -13.02 8.55 -5.90
CA ASP A 36 -12.47 9.85 -5.52
C ASP A 36 -12.17 9.90 -4.01
N GLY A 37 -11.38 10.91 -3.62
CA GLY A 37 -11.04 11.18 -2.22
C GLY A 37 -10.32 10.01 -1.55
N SER A 38 -10.65 9.77 -0.29
CA SER A 38 -9.97 8.78 0.55
C SER A 38 -10.10 7.35 0.04
N GLU A 39 -11.13 7.04 -0.76
CA GLU A 39 -11.25 5.70 -1.35
C GLU A 39 -10.27 5.49 -2.52
N ALA A 40 -10.07 6.52 -3.35
CA ALA A 40 -9.04 6.50 -4.40
C ALA A 40 -7.64 6.34 -3.80
N GLU A 41 -7.35 7.04 -2.69
CA GLU A 41 -6.08 6.93 -1.97
C GLU A 41 -5.81 5.51 -1.46
N ARG A 42 -6.85 4.83 -0.95
CA ARG A 42 -6.73 3.45 -0.46
C ARG A 42 -6.42 2.45 -1.57
N TYR A 43 -7.05 2.59 -2.73
CA TYR A 43 -6.69 1.78 -3.90
C TYR A 43 -5.31 2.12 -4.44
N ARG A 44 -4.91 3.39 -4.37
CA ARG A 44 -3.58 3.84 -4.75
C ARG A 44 -2.49 3.19 -3.90
N ASN A 45 -2.66 3.13 -2.58
CA ASN A 45 -1.69 2.49 -1.68
C ASN A 45 -1.45 1.02 -2.05
N ILE A 46 -2.54 0.27 -2.30
CA ILE A 46 -2.42 -1.12 -2.76
C ILE A 46 -1.76 -1.20 -4.14
N TYR A 47 -2.11 -0.29 -5.06
CA TYR A 47 -1.52 -0.25 -6.40
C TYR A 47 -0.01 -0.01 -6.36
N ASP A 48 0.45 0.98 -5.59
CA ASP A 48 1.86 1.31 -5.44
C ASP A 48 2.65 0.10 -4.90
N ASP A 49 2.16 -0.58 -3.85
CA ASP A 49 2.78 -1.81 -3.34
C ASP A 49 2.82 -2.93 -4.40
N LEU A 50 1.73 -3.10 -5.16
CA LEU A 50 1.65 -4.13 -6.21
C LEU A 50 2.69 -3.90 -7.32
N VAL A 51 2.86 -2.64 -7.74
CA VAL A 51 3.82 -2.21 -8.78
C VAL A 51 5.25 -2.29 -8.26
N ALA A 52 5.50 -1.93 -7.00
CA ALA A 52 6.79 -2.05 -6.33
C ALA A 52 7.23 -3.52 -6.14
N GLY A 53 6.31 -4.47 -6.31
CA GLY A 53 6.60 -5.91 -6.15
C GLY A 53 6.58 -6.35 -4.69
N GLU A 54 5.95 -5.57 -3.81
CA GLU A 54 5.86 -5.88 -2.39
C GLU A 54 5.09 -7.19 -2.16
N LYS A 55 5.51 -7.94 -1.15
CA LYS A 55 4.85 -9.18 -0.74
C LYS A 55 3.55 -8.91 0.01
N GLU A 56 3.48 -7.78 0.72
CA GLU A 56 2.34 -7.37 1.53
C GLU A 56 1.86 -6.01 1.02
N CYS A 57 0.72 -6.01 0.33
CA CYS A 57 0.09 -4.81 -0.21
C CYS A 57 -1.04 -4.37 0.72
N MET A 58 -1.10 -3.09 1.11
CA MET A 58 -2.08 -2.61 2.09
C MET A 58 -2.77 -1.32 1.65
N ASP A 59 -4.03 -1.14 2.06
CA ASP A 59 -4.80 0.08 1.77
C ASP A 59 -4.38 1.29 2.60
N THR A 60 -3.60 1.08 3.65
CA THR A 60 -3.06 2.12 4.52
C THR A 60 -1.61 2.41 4.18
N GLU A 61 -1.20 3.66 4.38
CA GLU A 61 0.21 4.03 4.34
C GLU A 61 1.02 3.15 5.29
N ARG A 62 2.22 2.75 4.88
CA ARG A 62 3.13 2.07 5.80
C ARG A 62 3.61 3.05 6.86
N PRO A 63 3.71 2.61 8.12
CA PRO A 63 4.31 3.44 9.16
C PRO A 63 5.71 3.86 8.72
N LEU A 64 6.06 5.11 9.02
CA LEU A 64 7.39 5.62 8.75
C LEU A 64 8.40 4.80 9.55
N GLY A 65 9.61 4.64 8.99
CA GLY A 65 10.69 4.01 9.74
C GLY A 65 11.04 4.84 10.98
N PRO A 66 11.53 4.21 12.07
CA PRO A 66 11.81 4.90 13.33
C PRO A 66 12.85 6.03 13.17
N GLU A 67 13.73 5.91 12.18
CA GLU A 67 14.71 6.96 11.86
C GLU A 67 14.03 8.22 11.28
N LEU A 68 13.07 8.04 10.38
CA LEU A 68 12.32 9.15 9.77
C LEU A 68 11.37 9.77 10.79
N GLU A 69 10.71 8.96 11.62
CA GLU A 69 9.91 9.47 12.75
C GLU A 69 10.75 10.32 13.70
N ALA A 70 11.94 9.84 14.08
CA ALA A 70 12.86 10.59 14.94
C ALA A 70 13.38 11.89 14.29
N MET A 71 13.59 11.90 12.97
CA MET A 71 13.95 13.13 12.24
C MET A 71 12.81 14.15 12.26
N ILE A 72 11.58 13.71 12.04
CA ILE A 72 10.38 14.55 12.08
C ILE A 72 10.18 15.12 13.49
N GLU A 73 10.27 14.28 14.52
CA GLU A 73 10.15 14.70 15.92
C GLU A 73 11.19 15.78 16.27
N ARG A 74 12.45 15.61 15.83
CA ARG A 74 13.51 16.62 15.99
C ARG A 74 13.19 17.93 15.27
N MET A 75 12.67 17.88 14.05
CA MET A 75 12.28 19.10 13.32
C MET A 75 11.24 19.90 14.09
N PHE A 76 10.20 19.25 14.61
CA PHE A 76 9.14 19.91 15.37
C PHE A 76 9.59 20.34 16.78
N ALA A 77 10.50 19.59 17.42
CA ALA A 77 11.06 19.96 18.73
C ALA A 77 11.94 21.21 18.68
N THR A 78 12.58 21.51 17.54
CA THR A 78 13.49 22.67 17.37
C THR A 78 12.73 23.98 17.09
N GLN A 79 11.43 23.90 16.82
CA GLN A 79 10.57 25.06 16.51
C GLN A 79 9.87 25.64 17.76
N LYS A 80 10.21 25.17 18.97
CA LYS A 80 9.61 25.60 20.24
C LYS A 80 10.50 26.57 21.01
#